data_AF-A7EZ25-F1
#
_entry.id   AF-A7EZ25-F1
#
_cell.length_a   1.000
_cell.length_b   1.000
_cell.length_c   1.000
_cell.angle_alpha   90.00
_cell.angle_beta   90.00
_cell.angle_gamma   90.00
#
_symmetry.space_group_name_H-M   'P 1'
#
loop_
_entity.id
_entity.type
_entity.pdbx_description
1 polymer ?
#
loop_
_entity_poly.entity_id
_entity_poly.type
_entity_poly.pdbx_seq_one_letter_code
_entity_poly.pdbx_strand_id
1 'polypeptide(L)'
;MCAEGDIFGINDLLSAVDDDEDGEGISAKPILRYQDPLDGMKSGLHVAVEKGQEEVIWLLLWLASTLSTNIFPEQISQMAEAMGVERDTADGKDIRNLRDAEGRLASDLARSTGNVLLTELLSANLP
;
A
#
# COMPACT_ATOMS: atom_id res chain seq x y z
N MET A 1 2.82 20.39 9.76
CA MET A 1 2.20 20.50 8.43
C MET A 1 2.98 19.59 7.49
N CYS A 2 2.65 18.30 7.45
CA CYS A 2 3.09 17.41 6.38
C CYS A 2 1.94 17.40 5.37
N ALA A 3 2.10 18.21 4.33
CA ALA A 3 1.19 18.22 3.21
C ALA A 3 1.48 17.02 2.30
N GLU A 4 0.41 16.38 1.85
CA GLU A 4 0.28 15.68 0.57
C GLU A 4 1.52 15.03 -0.04
N GLY A 5 1.57 13.69 0.02
CA GLY A 5 2.08 12.89 -1.09
C GLY A 5 3.60 12.79 -1.24
N ASP A 6 4.35 12.81 -0.14
CA ASP A 6 5.80 12.65 -0.24
C ASP A 6 6.20 11.17 -0.42
N ILE A 7 6.32 10.75 -1.68
CA ILE A 7 6.90 9.46 -2.08
C ILE A 7 8.34 9.34 -1.55
N PHE A 8 9.07 10.45 -1.41
CA PHE A 8 10.40 10.44 -0.80
C PHE A 8 10.33 10.18 0.71
N GLY A 9 9.27 10.62 1.40
CA GLY A 9 9.06 10.29 2.81
C GLY A 9 8.78 8.80 3.05
N ILE A 10 8.12 8.12 2.10
CA ILE A 10 7.97 6.66 2.13
C ILE A 10 9.32 5.98 1.85
N ASN A 11 10.10 6.47 0.89
CA ASN A 11 11.44 5.95 0.61
C ASN A 11 12.38 6.12 1.80
N ASP A 12 12.39 7.27 2.46
CA ASP A 12 13.22 7.56 3.65
C ASP A 12 12.81 6.67 4.83
N LEU A 13 11.50 6.39 4.97
CA LEU A 13 10.97 5.45 5.96
C LEU A 13 11.31 3.98 5.63
N LEU A 14 11.35 3.62 4.34
CA LEU A 14 11.72 2.27 3.90
C LEU A 14 13.24 2.05 3.98
N SER A 15 14.06 3.04 3.65
CA SER A 15 15.52 2.96 3.73
C SER A 15 16.04 3.03 5.16
N ALA A 16 15.39 3.82 6.04
CA ALA A 16 15.74 3.85 7.48
C ALA A 16 15.44 2.52 8.21
N VAL A 17 14.71 1.60 7.57
CA VAL A 17 14.36 0.29 8.11
C VAL A 17 15.36 -0.80 7.69
N ASP A 18 16.10 -0.62 6.61
CA ASP A 18 17.11 -1.58 6.10
C ASP A 18 18.53 -1.32 6.64
N ASP A 19 18.81 -0.15 7.21
CA ASP A 19 20.15 0.22 7.71
C ASP A 19 20.47 -0.30 9.14
N ASP A 20 19.55 -0.99 9.81
CA ASP A 20 19.85 -1.67 11.08
C ASP A 20 20.40 -3.08 10.81
N GLU A 21 21.69 -3.16 10.49
CA GLU A 21 22.50 -4.40 10.38
C GLU A 21 22.59 -5.19 11.71
N ASP A 22 21.92 -4.75 12.77
CA ASP A 22 21.85 -5.41 14.08
C ASP A 22 20.45 -6.01 14.35
N GLY A 23 20.00 -6.94 13.52
CA GLY A 23 19.09 -8.05 13.90
C GLY A 23 17.71 -7.74 14.51
N GLU A 24 17.29 -6.47 14.62
CA GLU A 24 16.00 -6.05 15.16
C GLU A 24 15.47 -4.80 14.41
N GLY A 25 15.75 -4.71 13.11
CA GLY A 25 15.08 -3.75 12.23
C GLY A 25 13.58 -4.06 12.18
N ILE A 26 12.73 -3.06 12.43
CA ILE A 26 11.27 -3.19 12.27
C ILE A 26 11.02 -3.40 10.79
N SER A 27 10.97 -4.65 10.32
CA SER A 27 10.59 -5.02 8.96
C SER A 27 9.52 -4.06 8.43
N ALA A 28 9.64 -3.46 7.25
CA ALA A 28 8.64 -2.50 6.76
C ALA A 28 7.22 -3.11 6.62
N LYS A 29 7.11 -4.44 6.78
CA LYS A 29 5.89 -5.27 6.62
C LYS A 29 4.72 -4.87 7.54
N PRO A 30 4.89 -4.54 8.85
CA PRO A 30 3.81 -4.05 9.71
C PRO A 30 3.41 -2.61 9.39
N ILE A 31 4.35 -1.76 8.94
CA ILE A 31 4.07 -0.35 8.59
C ILE A 31 3.13 -0.29 7.37
N LEU A 32 3.36 -1.12 6.35
CA LEU A 32 2.49 -1.20 5.17
C LEU A 32 1.03 -1.57 5.51
N ARG A 33 0.82 -2.24 6.65
CA ARG A 33 -0.51 -2.69 7.12
C ARG A 33 -1.01 -1.86 8.30
N TYR A 34 -0.28 -0.81 8.67
CA TYR A 34 -0.68 0.08 9.75
C TYR A 34 -2.03 0.71 9.43
N GLN A 35 -2.88 0.75 10.45
CA GLN A 35 -4.18 1.39 10.41
C GLN A 35 -4.17 2.50 11.44
N ASP A 36 -4.40 3.73 11.01
CA ASP A 36 -4.30 4.90 11.87
C ASP A 36 -5.54 5.01 12.79
N PRO A 37 -5.40 4.80 14.11
CA PRO A 37 -6.53 4.92 15.04
C PRO A 37 -7.08 6.35 15.14
N LEU A 38 -6.29 7.35 14.77
CA LEU A 38 -6.68 8.76 14.80
C LEU A 38 -7.43 9.18 13.54
N ASP A 39 -7.27 8.45 12.43
CA ASP A 39 -7.98 8.68 11.17
C ASP A 39 -8.92 7.50 10.84
N GLY A 40 -9.70 7.07 11.83
CA GLY A 40 -10.76 6.09 11.62
C GLY A 40 -10.27 4.73 11.15
N MET A 41 -9.12 4.26 11.64
CA MET A 41 -8.49 2.99 11.27
C MET A 41 -8.19 2.87 9.76
N LYS A 42 -8.04 3.99 9.05
CA LYS A 42 -7.63 3.97 7.64
C LYS A 42 -6.20 3.45 7.52
N SER A 43 -5.98 2.58 6.55
CA SER A 43 -4.62 2.23 6.12
C SER A 43 -4.11 3.21 5.07
N GLY A 44 -2.81 3.16 4.77
CA GLY A 44 -2.22 3.95 3.68
C GLY A 44 -2.95 3.77 2.34
N LEU A 45 -3.49 2.57 2.08
CA LEU A 45 -4.28 2.30 0.86
C LEU A 45 -5.63 3.04 0.85
N HIS A 46 -6.31 3.17 1.99
CA HIS A 46 -7.56 3.95 2.07
C HIS A 46 -7.27 5.42 1.76
N VAL A 47 -6.23 5.98 2.40
CA VAL A 47 -5.82 7.37 2.21
C VAL A 47 -5.42 7.63 0.74
N ALA A 48 -4.63 6.73 0.14
CA ALA A 48 -4.21 6.88 -1.26
C ALA A 48 -5.40 6.86 -2.24
N VAL A 49 -6.41 6.02 -1.99
CA VAL A 49 -7.65 5.98 -2.78
C VAL A 49 -8.47 7.26 -2.61
N GLU A 50 -8.65 7.74 -1.38
CA GLU A 50 -9.38 9.00 -1.11
C GLU A 50 -8.72 10.21 -1.76
N LYS A 51 -7.39 10.21 -1.83
CA LYS A 51 -6.58 11.29 -2.43
C LYS A 51 -6.36 11.14 -3.92
N GLY A 52 -6.77 10.02 -4.53
CA GLY A 52 -6.54 9.75 -5.95
C GLY A 52 -5.06 9.61 -6.33
N GLN A 53 -4.21 9.16 -5.40
CA GLN A 53 -2.77 9.02 -5.60
C GLN A 53 -2.42 7.69 -6.26
N GLU A 54 -2.65 7.58 -7.57
CA GLU A 54 -2.52 6.32 -8.32
C GLU A 54 -1.13 5.66 -8.16
N GLU A 55 -0.05 6.43 -8.21
CA GLU A 55 1.32 5.90 -8.04
C GLU A 55 1.51 5.25 -6.66
N VAL A 56 1.00 5.89 -5.61
CA VAL A 56 1.04 5.37 -4.23
C VAL A 56 0.18 4.11 -4.10
N ILE A 57 -0.99 4.08 -4.74
CA ILE A 57 -1.84 2.89 -4.79
C ILE A 57 -1.07 1.72 -5.40
N TRP A 58 -0.44 1.92 -6.55
CA TRP A 58 0.32 0.87 -7.24
C TRP A 58 1.50 0.38 -6.42
N LEU A 59 2.24 1.29 -5.78
CA LEU A 59 3.36 0.94 -4.91
C LEU A 59 2.88 0.12 -3.70
N LEU A 60 1.84 0.56 -3.00
CA LEU A 60 1.28 -0.18 -1.86
C LEU A 60 0.74 -1.56 -2.26
N LEU A 61 0.13 -1.68 -3.44
CA LEU A 61 -0.33 -2.97 -3.97
C LEU A 61 0.85 -3.87 -4.32
N TRP A 62 1.92 -3.34 -4.92
CA TRP A 62 3.12 -4.11 -5.22
C TRP A 62 3.74 -4.67 -3.94
N LEU A 63 3.78 -3.82 -2.90
CA LEU A 63 4.41 -4.12 -1.63
C LEU A 63 3.54 -4.89 -0.64
N ALA A 64 2.22 -5.00 -0.78
CA ALA A 64 1.43 -5.60 0.31
C ALA A 64 0.15 -6.33 -0.14
N SER A 65 -0.05 -6.53 -1.45
CA SER A 65 -1.18 -7.30 -1.98
C SER A 65 -0.77 -8.69 -2.47
N THR A 66 -1.73 -9.61 -2.51
CA THR A 66 -1.56 -10.95 -3.10
C THR A 66 -1.91 -10.95 -4.59
N LEU A 67 -1.96 -9.79 -5.24
CA LEU A 67 -2.18 -9.68 -6.67
C LEU A 67 -1.05 -10.38 -7.44
N SER A 68 -1.30 -10.74 -8.69
CA SER A 68 -0.27 -11.35 -9.54
C SER A 68 0.64 -10.26 -10.13
N THR A 69 1.95 -10.52 -10.27
CA THR A 69 2.93 -9.55 -10.81
C THR A 69 2.58 -9.06 -12.22
N ASN A 70 1.91 -9.89 -13.02
CA ASN A 70 1.57 -9.60 -14.41
C ASN A 70 0.54 -8.48 -14.59
N ILE A 71 -0.18 -8.07 -13.54
CA ILE A 71 -1.14 -6.97 -13.64
C ILE A 71 -0.50 -5.60 -13.40
N PHE A 72 0.73 -5.57 -12.87
CA PHE A 72 1.42 -4.34 -12.54
C PHE A 72 2.10 -3.77 -13.79
N PRO A 73 2.00 -2.47 -14.04
CA PRO A 73 2.76 -1.82 -15.11
C PRO A 73 4.27 -2.03 -14.89
N GLU A 74 5.02 -2.17 -15.99
CA GLU A 74 6.48 -2.39 -15.94
C GLU A 74 7.21 -1.28 -15.17
N GLN A 75 6.67 -0.05 -15.22
CA GLN A 75 7.22 1.08 -14.49
C GLN A 75 7.22 0.84 -12.98
N ILE A 76 6.20 0.17 -12.44
CA ILE A 76 6.09 -0.12 -11.01
C ILE A 76 7.10 -1.18 -10.59
N SER A 77 7.29 -2.23 -11.40
CA SER A 77 8.33 -3.23 -11.14
C SER A 77 9.73 -2.63 -11.21
N GLN A 78 10.02 -1.79 -12.21
CA GLN A 78 11.32 -1.12 -12.33
C GLN A 78 11.58 -0.14 -11.17
N MET A 79 10.55 0.59 -10.73
CA MET A 79 10.65 1.45 -9.55
C MET A 79 10.93 0.64 -8.30
N ALA A 80 10.23 -0.47 -8.07
CA ALA A 80 10.46 -1.32 -6.92
C ALA A 80 11.87 -1.94 -6.93
N GLU A 81 12.34 -2.41 -8.08
CA GLU A 81 13.72 -2.88 -8.27
C GLU A 81 14.75 -1.78 -7.98
N ALA A 82 14.53 -0.56 -8.49
CA ALA A 82 15.40 0.59 -8.24
C ALA A 82 15.43 1.01 -6.76
N MET A 83 14.34 0.76 -6.03
CA MET A 83 14.25 0.97 -4.58
C MET A 83 14.79 -0.21 -3.76
N GLY A 84 15.27 -1.28 -4.41
CA GLY A 84 15.77 -2.48 -3.72
C GLY A 84 14.67 -3.30 -3.02
N VAL A 85 13.40 -3.00 -3.29
CA VAL A 85 12.29 -3.64 -2.58
C VAL A 85 11.80 -4.87 -3.34
N GLU A 86 12.15 -6.03 -2.84
CA GLU A 86 11.65 -7.30 -3.36
C GLU A 86 10.16 -7.49 -3.03
N ARG A 87 9.46 -8.24 -3.90
CA ARG A 87 8.06 -8.62 -3.69
C ARG A 87 7.96 -9.74 -2.66
N ASP A 88 8.28 -9.45 -1.40
CA ASP A 88 8.41 -10.43 -0.32
C ASP A 88 7.14 -10.57 0.56
N THR A 89 5.98 -10.27 -0.02
CA THR A 89 4.77 -9.89 0.74
C THR A 89 3.62 -10.87 0.67
N ALA A 90 3.91 -12.08 0.17
CA ALA A 90 3.05 -13.24 0.36
C ALA A 90 2.87 -13.58 1.86
N ASP A 91 3.82 -13.20 2.72
CA ASP A 91 3.71 -13.40 4.16
C ASP A 91 2.91 -12.27 4.82
N GLY A 92 1.58 -12.45 4.91
CA GLY A 92 0.70 -11.59 5.71
C GLY A 92 -0.70 -11.40 5.12
N LYS A 93 -1.56 -10.67 5.85
CA LYS A 93 -2.89 -10.28 5.38
C LYS A 93 -2.75 -9.32 4.19
N ASP A 94 -3.44 -9.60 3.08
CA ASP A 94 -3.50 -8.68 1.94
C ASP A 94 -4.00 -7.30 2.40
N ILE A 95 -3.26 -6.23 2.05
CA ILE A 95 -3.61 -4.84 2.40
C ILE A 95 -5.00 -4.43 1.89
N ARG A 96 -5.48 -5.03 0.80
CA ARG A 96 -6.81 -4.80 0.22
C ARG A 96 -7.94 -5.31 1.13
N ASN A 97 -7.64 -6.23 2.04
CA ASN A 97 -8.60 -6.78 3.02
C ASN A 97 -8.63 -6.01 4.35
N LEU A 98 -7.87 -4.91 4.47
CA LEU A 98 -7.96 -4.03 5.63
C LEU A 98 -9.25 -3.22 5.57
N ARG A 99 -9.91 -3.08 6.72
CA ARG A 99 -11.17 -2.35 6.86
C ARG A 99 -10.98 -1.14 7.76
N ASP A 100 -11.50 0.00 7.36
CA ASP A 100 -11.57 1.18 8.22
C ASP A 100 -12.55 0.97 9.40
N ALA A 101 -12.69 1.97 10.26
CA ALA A 101 -13.55 1.92 11.44
C ALA A 101 -15.05 1.79 11.11
N GLU A 102 -15.46 2.16 9.89
CA GLU A 102 -16.81 1.97 9.37
C GLU A 102 -17.00 0.58 8.73
N GLY A 103 -15.95 -0.24 8.71
CA GLY A 103 -15.94 -1.57 8.11
C GLY A 103 -15.77 -1.56 6.60
N ARG A 104 -15.40 -0.43 5.98
CA ARG A 104 -15.23 -0.32 4.52
C ARG A 104 -13.85 -0.78 4.08
N LEU A 105 -13.77 -1.35 2.88
CA LEU A 105 -12.52 -1.63 2.21
C LEU A 105 -12.08 -0.43 1.36
N ALA A 106 -10.81 -0.42 0.95
CA ALA A 106 -10.32 0.53 -0.05
C ALA A 106 -11.11 0.44 -1.38
N SER A 107 -11.60 -0.75 -1.75
CA SER A 107 -12.47 -0.93 -2.93
C SER A 107 -13.83 -0.23 -2.78
N ASP A 108 -14.38 -0.16 -1.56
CA ASP A 108 -15.65 0.52 -1.31
C ASP A 108 -15.47 2.04 -1.44
N LEU A 109 -14.32 2.56 -1.01
CA LEU A 109 -13.94 3.95 -1.23
C LEU A 109 -13.76 4.26 -2.72
N ALA A 110 -13.05 3.42 -3.47
CA ALA A 110 -12.87 3.57 -4.92
C ALA A 110 -14.22 3.54 -5.67
N ARG A 111 -15.17 2.72 -5.21
CA ARG A 111 -16.52 2.70 -5.77
C ARG A 111 -17.23 4.03 -5.56
N SER A 112 -17.07 4.65 -4.38
CA SER A 112 -17.70 5.94 -4.05
C SER A 112 -17.17 7.10 -4.90
N THR A 113 -15.94 7.00 -5.40
CA THR A 113 -15.34 8.01 -6.31
C THR A 113 -15.72 7.78 -7.78
N GLY A 114 -16.40 6.68 -8.11
CA GLY A 114 -16.79 6.33 -9.47
C GLY A 114 -15.66 5.73 -10.31
N ASN A 115 -14.50 5.43 -9.73
CA ASN A 115 -13.39 4.79 -10.43
C ASN A 115 -13.63 3.27 -10.54
N VAL A 116 -14.28 2.86 -11.62
CA VAL A 116 -14.66 1.46 -11.87
C VAL A 116 -13.42 0.56 -11.97
N LEU A 117 -12.39 0.96 -12.73
CA LEU A 117 -11.18 0.15 -12.91
C LEU A 117 -10.43 -0.08 -11.60
N LEU A 118 -10.30 0.97 -10.79
CA LEU A 118 -9.69 0.87 -9.47
C LEU A 118 -10.51 0.00 -8.53
N THR A 119 -11.84 0.10 -8.59
CA THR A 119 -12.74 -0.75 -7.80
C THR A 119 -12.54 -2.23 -8.14
N GLU A 120 -12.50 -2.58 -9.42
CA GLU A 120 -12.25 -3.95 -9.88
C GLU A 120 -10.87 -4.45 -9.44
N LEU A 121 -9.82 -3.65 -9.60
CA LEU A 121 -8.47 -3.98 -9.16
C LEU A 121 -8.41 -4.28 -7.65
N LEU A 122 -9.03 -3.43 -6.84
CA LEU A 122 -9.00 -3.53 -5.39
C LEU A 122 -9.86 -4.67 -4.86
N SER A 123 -10.87 -5.11 -5.61
CA SER A 123 -11.77 -6.21 -5.21
C SER A 123 -11.44 -7.57 -5.86
N ALA A 124 -10.52 -7.60 -6.84
CA ALA A 124 -10.19 -8.81 -7.58
C ALA A 124 -9.63 -9.93 -6.70
N ASN A 125 -10.23 -11.13 -6.76
CA ASN A 125 -9.75 -12.32 -6.04
C ASN A 125 -9.62 -12.13 -4.52
N LEU A 126 -10.43 -11.26 -3.91
CA LEU A 126 -10.57 -11.22 -2.44
C LEU A 126 -11.40 -12.44 -1.96
N PRO A 127 -11.07 -13.04 -0.81
CA PRO A 127 -11.80 -14.17 -0.23
C PRO A 127 -13.20 -13.81 0.30
#